data_AF-A0A2G2L6U0-F1
#
_entry.id   AF-A0A2G2L6U0-F1
#
_cell.length_a   1.000
_cell.length_b   1.000
_cell.length_c   1.000
_cell.angle_alpha   90.00
_cell.angle_beta   90.00
_cell.angle_gamma   90.00
#
_symmetry.space_group_name_H-M   'P 1'
#
loop_
_entity.id
_entity.type
_entity.pdbx_description
1 polymer ?
#
loop_
_entity_poly.entity_id
_entity_poly.type
_entity_poly.pdbx_seq_one_letter_code
_entity_poly.pdbx_strand_id
1 'polypeptide(L)'
;MTTRTKLKERSIRIKKNRKLIKRLLIIVSALALIWLTVESFNRTNTIVISNTNYDCKAKGCDYSFTVKNLSNNTVEGYARITVFKAFNISAINSSDVLSTERIEYSLNANEKKIIAGFYVTGIEADKLTIGVGEINASSKTKNKNTSTN
;
A
#
# COMPACT_ATOMS: atom_id res chain seq x y z
N MET A 1 3.96 -41.51 -59.53
CA MET A 1 3.80 -40.04 -59.43
C MET A 1 3.07 -39.66 -58.13
N THR A 2 3.53 -40.14 -56.95
CA THR A 2 2.70 -40.17 -55.71
C THR A 2 3.46 -39.79 -54.42
N THR A 3 4.79 -39.60 -54.48
CA THR A 3 5.63 -39.28 -53.31
C THR A 3 5.81 -37.78 -53.08
N ARG A 4 5.80 -36.95 -54.13
CA ARG A 4 5.93 -35.48 -54.02
C ARG A 4 4.69 -34.80 -53.39
N THR A 5 3.49 -35.35 -53.61
CA THR A 5 2.23 -34.83 -53.04
C THR A 5 2.15 -35.05 -51.51
N LYS A 6 2.56 -36.23 -51.02
CA LYS A 6 2.58 -36.54 -49.57
C LYS A 6 3.58 -35.67 -48.77
N LEU A 7 4.72 -35.33 -49.35
CA LEU A 7 5.71 -34.43 -48.72
C LEU A 7 5.20 -32.99 -48.63
N LYS A 8 4.50 -32.51 -49.67
CA LYS A 8 3.92 -31.17 -49.71
C LYS A 8 2.83 -31.01 -48.64
N GLU A 9 1.94 -31.99 -48.49
CA GLU A 9 0.91 -32.02 -47.44
C GLU A 9 1.47 -32.05 -46.01
N ARG A 10 2.54 -32.82 -45.75
CA ARG A 10 3.20 -32.83 -44.44
C ARG A 10 3.81 -31.47 -44.09
N SER A 11 4.43 -30.79 -45.07
CA SER A 11 5.03 -29.47 -44.85
C SER A 11 3.98 -28.38 -44.52
N ILE A 12 2.80 -28.46 -45.13
CA ILE A 12 1.68 -27.52 -44.89
C ILE A 12 1.08 -27.75 -43.50
N ARG A 13 0.91 -29.01 -43.08
CA ARG A 13 0.47 -29.35 -41.71
C ARG A 13 1.43 -28.85 -40.64
N ILE A 14 2.74 -29.02 -40.84
CA ILE A 14 3.77 -28.54 -39.90
C ILE A 14 3.76 -27.01 -39.82
N LYS A 15 3.63 -26.30 -40.96
CA LYS A 15 3.52 -24.83 -40.97
C LYS A 15 2.24 -24.32 -40.30
N LYS A 16 1.11 -25.03 -40.47
CA LYS A 16 -0.17 -24.70 -39.80
C LYS A 16 -0.08 -24.90 -38.28
N ASN A 17 0.52 -26.01 -37.82
CA ASN A 17 0.75 -26.26 -36.39
C ASN A 17 1.71 -25.26 -35.76
N ARG A 18 2.80 -24.87 -36.44
CA ARG A 18 3.70 -23.81 -35.95
C ARG A 18 3.01 -22.45 -35.80
N LYS A 19 2.09 -22.10 -36.71
CA LYS A 19 1.29 -20.86 -36.58
C LYS A 19 0.32 -20.91 -35.40
N LEU A 20 -0.30 -22.07 -35.15
CA LEU A 20 -1.18 -22.27 -33.99
C LEU A 20 -0.42 -22.20 -32.66
N ILE A 21 0.75 -22.84 -32.59
CA ILE A 21 1.63 -22.79 -31.40
C ILE A 21 2.07 -21.36 -31.10
N LYS A 22 2.45 -20.58 -32.13
CA LYS A 22 2.81 -19.16 -31.93
C LYS A 22 1.64 -18.33 -31.38
N ARG A 23 0.42 -18.56 -31.86
CA ARG A 23 -0.78 -17.87 -31.35
C ARG A 23 -1.09 -18.26 -29.91
N LEU A 24 -0.97 -19.54 -29.57
CA LEU A 24 -1.14 -20.02 -28.20
C LEU A 24 -0.11 -19.41 -27.25
N LEU A 25 1.16 -19.34 -27.64
CA LEU A 25 2.21 -18.69 -26.84
C LEU A 25 1.90 -17.22 -26.56
N ILE A 26 1.40 -16.47 -27.55
CA ILE A 26 1.01 -15.07 -27.36
C ILE A 26 -0.14 -14.96 -26.34
N ILE A 27 -1.15 -15.82 -26.46
CA ILE A 27 -2.30 -15.84 -25.53
C ILE A 27 -1.84 -16.19 -24.12
N VAL A 28 -1.00 -17.20 -23.95
CA VAL A 28 -0.45 -17.60 -22.64
C VAL A 28 0.41 -16.47 -22.04
N SER A 29 1.23 -15.80 -22.85
CA SER A 29 2.03 -14.66 -22.36
C SER A 29 1.16 -13.46 -21.96
N ALA A 30 0.07 -13.20 -22.69
CA ALA A 30 -0.85 -12.12 -22.35
C ALA A 30 -1.61 -12.43 -21.05
N LEU A 31 -2.06 -13.67 -20.88
CA LEU A 31 -2.69 -14.13 -19.63
C LEU A 31 -1.74 -14.06 -18.43
N ALA A 32 -0.46 -14.44 -18.60
CA ALA A 32 0.54 -14.36 -17.54
C ALA A 32 0.83 -12.90 -17.12
N LEU A 33 0.90 -11.97 -18.08
CA LEU A 33 1.07 -10.54 -17.79
C LEU A 33 -0.14 -9.98 -17.02
N ILE A 34 -1.35 -10.36 -17.40
CA ILE A 34 -2.57 -9.95 -16.67
C ILE A 34 -2.53 -10.48 -15.23
N TRP A 35 -2.18 -11.75 -15.02
CA TRP A 35 -2.03 -12.33 -13.68
C TRP A 35 -1.01 -11.56 -12.82
N LEU A 36 0.16 -11.23 -13.36
CA LEU A 36 1.19 -10.45 -12.64
C LEU A 36 0.69 -9.05 -12.24
N THR A 37 -0.13 -8.40 -13.08
CA THR A 37 -0.69 -7.08 -12.74
C THR A 37 -1.74 -7.15 -11.62
N VAL A 38 -2.55 -8.20 -11.57
CA VAL A 38 -3.59 -8.37 -10.53
C VAL A 38 -2.97 -8.62 -9.15
N GLU A 39 -1.90 -9.42 -9.07
CA GLU A 39 -1.24 -9.75 -7.81
C GLU A 39 -0.55 -8.52 -7.18
N SER A 40 0.00 -7.64 -8.02
CA SER A 40 0.61 -6.38 -7.56
C SER A 40 -0.39 -5.38 -6.96
N PHE A 41 -1.68 -5.48 -7.34
CA PHE A 41 -2.72 -4.55 -6.89
C PHE A 41 -3.32 -4.93 -5.52
N ASN A 42 -3.17 -6.19 -5.10
CA ASN A 42 -3.77 -6.73 -3.87
C ASN A 42 -2.86 -6.69 -2.63
N ARG A 43 -1.87 -5.79 -2.57
CA ARG A 43 -1.16 -5.51 -1.31
C ARG A 43 -2.11 -4.83 -0.33
N THR A 44 -2.88 -5.64 0.39
CA THR A 44 -3.65 -5.22 1.55
C THR A 44 -2.66 -4.86 2.65
N ASN A 45 -2.71 -3.64 3.20
CA ASN A 45 -1.93 -3.30 4.40
C ASN A 45 -2.25 -4.32 5.50
N THR A 46 -1.23 -4.94 6.07
CA THR A 46 -1.35 -5.91 7.15
C THR A 46 -1.63 -5.23 8.48
N ILE A 47 -1.45 -3.91 8.58
CA ILE A 47 -1.78 -3.11 9.75
C ILE A 47 -3.17 -2.51 9.58
N VAL A 48 -4.05 -2.78 10.54
CA VAL A 48 -5.39 -2.19 10.60
C VAL A 48 -5.57 -1.33 11.84
N ILE A 49 -6.34 -0.26 11.69
CA ILE A 49 -6.73 0.64 12.78
C ILE A 49 -8.17 0.35 13.20
N SER A 50 -8.43 0.45 14.50
CA SER A 50 -9.76 0.29 15.10
C SER A 50 -9.86 1.11 16.39
N ASN A 51 -11.08 1.30 16.88
CA ASN A 51 -11.37 2.00 18.14
C ASN A 51 -10.72 3.40 18.21
N THR A 52 -10.86 4.17 17.14
CA THR A 52 -10.34 5.53 17.08
C THR A 52 -11.23 6.47 17.88
N ASN A 53 -10.66 7.11 18.89
CA ASN A 53 -11.31 8.14 19.68
C ASN A 53 -10.37 9.33 19.84
N TYR A 54 -10.91 10.54 19.77
CA TYR A 54 -10.16 11.76 20.06
C TYR A 54 -11.11 12.83 20.60
N ASP A 55 -10.56 13.69 21.45
CA ASP A 55 -11.25 14.84 22.03
C ASP A 55 -10.35 16.06 21.90
N CYS A 56 -10.80 17.05 21.15
CA CYS A 56 -10.04 18.26 20.90
C CYS A 56 -10.49 19.38 21.83
N LYS A 57 -9.52 20.02 22.46
CA LYS A 57 -9.66 21.14 23.39
C LYS A 57 -8.87 22.34 22.87
N ALA A 58 -9.05 23.50 23.48
CA ALA A 58 -8.43 24.76 23.05
C ALA A 58 -6.89 24.73 22.87
N LYS A 59 -6.17 23.77 23.48
CA LYS A 59 -4.70 23.66 23.45
C LYS A 59 -4.17 22.36 22.83
N GLY A 60 -5.03 21.55 22.20
CA GLY A 60 -4.61 20.28 21.62
C GLY A 60 -5.71 19.22 21.60
N CYS A 61 -5.37 18.02 21.15
CA CYS A 61 -6.30 16.89 21.12
C CYS A 61 -5.76 15.69 21.90
N ASP A 62 -6.56 15.19 22.85
CA ASP A 62 -6.37 13.85 23.41
C ASP A 62 -6.77 12.84 22.34
N TYR A 63 -5.96 11.80 22.13
CA TYR A 63 -6.29 10.74 21.16
C TYR A 63 -5.97 9.35 21.70
N SER A 64 -6.73 8.37 21.22
CA SER A 64 -6.46 6.95 21.42
C SER A 64 -6.96 6.14 20.22
N PHE A 65 -6.18 5.14 19.82
CA PHE A 65 -6.58 4.19 18.79
C PHE A 65 -5.86 2.86 18.98
N THR A 66 -6.44 1.80 18.43
CA THR A 66 -5.85 0.46 18.46
C THR A 66 -5.32 0.11 17.08
N VAL A 67 -4.06 -0.31 17.02
CA VAL A 67 -3.44 -0.89 15.83
C VAL A 67 -3.34 -2.40 16.00
N LYS A 68 -3.63 -3.15 14.94
CA LYS A 68 -3.51 -4.61 14.90
C LYS A 68 -2.69 -5.04 13.70
N ASN A 69 -1.75 -5.95 13.92
CA ASN A 69 -1.09 -6.68 12.85
C ASN A 69 -1.95 -7.90 12.46
N LEU A 70 -2.31 -8.01 11.19
CA LEU A 70 -3.03 -9.15 10.60
C LEU A 70 -2.07 -10.17 9.97
N SER A 71 -0.77 -9.87 9.95
CA SER A 71 0.26 -10.78 9.46
C SER A 71 0.68 -11.78 10.52
N ASN A 72 1.20 -12.91 10.04
CA ASN A 72 1.87 -13.92 10.86
C ASN A 72 3.34 -13.58 11.14
N ASN A 73 3.85 -12.47 10.59
CA ASN A 73 5.21 -11.99 10.82
C ASN A 73 5.18 -10.69 11.63
N THR A 74 6.28 -10.38 12.32
CA THR A 74 6.50 -9.05 12.91
C THR A 74 6.54 -8.00 11.81
N VAL A 75 5.87 -6.87 12.05
CA VAL A 75 5.76 -5.76 11.10
C VAL A 75 6.13 -4.46 11.80
N GLU A 76 7.04 -3.71 11.16
CA GLU A 76 7.32 -2.32 11.53
C GLU A 76 6.26 -1.42 10.87
N GLY A 77 5.58 -0.63 11.67
CA GLY A 77 4.49 0.23 11.27
C GLY A 77 4.68 1.67 11.72
N TYR A 78 3.85 2.55 11.18
CA TYR A 78 3.73 3.90 11.67
C TYR A 78 2.26 4.32 11.72
N ALA A 79 1.95 5.21 12.68
CA ALA A 79 0.76 6.02 12.68
C ALA A 79 1.16 7.44 12.32
N ARG A 80 0.39 8.06 11.42
CA ARG A 80 0.47 9.49 11.10
C ARG A 80 -0.76 10.16 11.68
N ILE A 81 -0.53 11.09 12.58
CA ILE A 81 -1.55 11.88 13.24
C ILE A 81 -1.51 13.26 12.60
N THR A 82 -2.62 13.73 12.05
CA THR A 82 -2.73 15.04 11.44
C THR A 82 -3.82 15.83 12.16
N VAL A 83 -3.48 17.02 12.63
CA VAL A 83 -4.42 17.89 13.34
C VAL A 83 -4.76 19.10 12.48
N PHE A 84 -6.03 19.50 12.49
CA PHE A 84 -6.58 20.53 11.63
C PHE A 84 -7.12 21.71 12.43
N LYS A 85 -7.02 22.90 11.82
CA LYS A 85 -7.55 24.14 12.36
C LYS A 85 -9.07 24.09 12.41
N ALA A 86 -9.66 24.74 13.42
CA ALA A 86 -11.08 24.97 13.49
C ALA A 86 -11.59 25.77 12.28
N PHE A 87 -12.33 25.13 11.38
CA PHE A 87 -13.08 25.78 10.31
C PHE A 87 -14.35 25.00 9.95
N ASN A 88 -15.36 25.76 9.56
CA ASN A 88 -16.73 25.36 9.30
C ASN A 88 -16.85 24.29 8.19
N ILE A 89 -16.84 23.01 8.62
CA ILE A 89 -17.41 21.74 8.11
C ILE A 89 -17.31 21.35 6.61
N SER A 90 -17.10 22.23 5.63
CA SER A 90 -17.36 21.86 4.23
C SER A 90 -16.14 21.46 3.38
N ALA A 91 -14.90 21.71 3.79
CA ALA A 91 -13.71 21.17 3.09
C ALA A 91 -12.47 21.22 3.99
N ILE A 92 -11.78 20.09 4.13
CA ILE A 92 -10.44 20.05 4.74
C ILE A 92 -9.43 20.29 3.62
N ASN A 93 -8.76 21.45 3.65
CA ASN A 93 -7.69 21.76 2.72
C ASN A 93 -6.32 21.48 3.36
N SER A 94 -5.28 21.32 2.53
CA SER A 94 -3.90 21.15 3.01
C SER A 94 -3.40 22.36 3.81
N SER A 95 -3.94 23.56 3.56
CA SER A 95 -3.69 24.79 4.32
C SER A 95 -4.19 24.74 5.76
N ASP A 96 -5.12 23.83 6.06
CA ASP A 96 -5.78 23.75 7.36
C ASP A 96 -5.05 22.79 8.31
N VAL A 97 -4.01 22.10 7.82
CA VAL A 97 -3.14 21.25 8.62
C VAL A 97 -2.35 22.13 9.58
N LEU A 98 -2.60 21.97 10.87
CA LEU A 98 -1.84 22.63 11.92
C LEU A 98 -0.47 22.00 12.07
N SER A 99 -0.46 20.68 12.12
CA SER A 99 0.75 19.91 12.29
C SER A 99 0.49 18.43 12.02
N THR A 100 1.56 17.68 11.83
CA THR A 100 1.55 16.26 11.61
C THR A 100 2.63 15.60 12.43
N GLU A 101 2.29 14.52 13.13
CA GLU A 101 3.25 13.68 13.85
C GLU A 101 3.23 12.26 13.30
N ARG A 102 4.39 11.61 13.38
CA ARG A 102 4.57 10.22 13.00
C ARG A 102 5.10 9.45 14.19
N ILE A 103 4.35 8.42 14.58
CA ILE A 103 4.72 7.50 15.66
C ILE A 103 5.06 6.17 15.01
N GLU A 104 6.29 5.71 15.17
CA GLU A 104 6.72 4.40 14.69
C GLU A 104 6.56 3.35 15.79
N TYR A 105 6.21 2.14 15.39
CA TYR A 105 5.99 1.03 16.30
C TYR A 105 6.28 -0.31 15.62
N SER A 106 6.70 -1.29 16.42
CA SER A 106 6.80 -2.68 16.01
C SER A 106 5.60 -3.45 16.57
N LEU A 107 5.01 -4.32 15.75
CA LEU A 107 3.94 -5.23 16.15
C LEU A 107 4.35 -6.66 15.80
N ASN A 108 4.35 -7.55 16.79
CA ASN A 108 4.52 -8.97 16.57
C ASN A 108 3.33 -9.56 15.79
N ALA A 109 3.46 -10.81 15.37
CA ALA A 109 2.42 -11.55 14.67
C ALA A 109 1.10 -11.51 15.46
N ASN A 110 0.01 -11.10 14.80
CA ASN A 110 -1.33 -11.00 15.40
C ASN A 110 -1.46 -10.06 16.62
N GLU A 111 -0.43 -9.27 16.94
CA GLU A 111 -0.43 -8.38 18.09
C GLU A 111 -1.40 -7.20 17.90
N LYS A 112 -1.99 -6.75 19.01
CA LYS A 112 -2.73 -5.50 19.12
C LYS A 112 -2.02 -4.56 20.08
N LYS A 113 -1.92 -3.28 19.72
CA LYS A 113 -1.35 -2.25 20.57
C LYS A 113 -2.27 -1.04 20.61
N ILE A 114 -2.45 -0.49 21.81
CA ILE A 114 -3.14 0.78 22.00
C ILE A 114 -2.09 1.88 21.93
N ILE A 115 -2.36 2.88 21.11
CA ILE A 115 -1.56 4.10 21.01
C ILE A 115 -2.46 5.23 21.49
N ALA A 116 -2.03 5.90 22.55
CA ALA A 116 -2.73 7.02 23.13
C ALA A 116 -1.71 8.12 23.47
N GLY A 117 -2.18 9.36 23.42
CA GLY A 117 -1.34 10.51 23.69
C GLY A 117 -2.15 11.80 23.66
N PHE A 118 -1.43 12.90 23.88
CA PHE A 118 -1.97 14.24 23.76
C PHE A 118 -1.17 14.99 22.71
N TYR A 119 -1.87 15.53 21.71
CA TYR A 119 -1.28 16.34 20.67
C TYR A 119 -1.38 17.81 21.05
N VAL A 120 -0.26 18.45 21.40
CA VAL A 120 -0.26 19.88 21.76
C VAL A 120 -0.33 20.73 20.50
N THR A 121 -1.30 21.64 20.43
CA THR A 121 -1.37 22.67 19.39
C THR A 121 -1.28 24.06 20.02
N GLY A 122 -0.51 24.96 19.41
CA GLY A 122 -0.44 26.36 19.85
C GLY A 122 -1.71 27.18 19.54
N ILE A 123 -2.66 26.58 18.82
CA ILE A 123 -3.94 27.15 18.40
C ILE A 123 -5.03 26.10 18.50
N GLU A 124 -6.28 26.54 18.64
CA GLU A 124 -7.45 25.68 18.81
C GLU A 124 -7.60 24.71 17.63
N ALA A 125 -7.67 23.42 17.95
CA ALA A 125 -7.85 22.32 17.01
C ALA A 125 -9.29 21.81 17.11
N ASP A 126 -9.91 21.49 15.97
CA ASP A 126 -11.26 20.91 15.94
C ASP A 126 -11.26 19.42 15.59
N LYS A 127 -10.28 19.01 14.78
CA LYS A 127 -10.29 17.69 14.16
C LYS A 127 -8.91 17.09 14.11
N LEU A 128 -8.88 15.78 14.29
CA LEU A 128 -7.70 14.95 14.18
C LEU A 128 -8.00 13.79 13.22
N THR A 129 -7.06 13.47 12.35
CA THR A 129 -7.12 12.25 11.53
C THR A 129 -5.92 11.37 11.83
N ILE A 130 -6.14 10.05 11.78
CA ILE A 130 -5.11 9.06 12.01
C ILE A 130 -5.05 8.16 10.78
N GLY A 131 -3.86 8.10 10.17
CA GLY A 131 -3.53 7.12 9.14
C GLY A 131 -2.51 6.12 9.67
N VAL A 132 -2.57 4.87 9.23
CA VAL A 132 -1.57 3.85 9.55
C VAL A 132 -0.93 3.31 8.28
N GLY A 133 0.32 2.84 8.38
CA GLY A 133 1.00 2.20 7.26
C GLY A 133 2.19 1.38 7.70
N GLU A 134 2.67 0.54 6.80
CA GLU A 134 3.86 -0.29 7.01
C GLU A 134 5.15 0.46 6.65
N ILE A 135 6.18 0.25 7.44
CA ILE A 135 7.54 0.71 7.14
C ILE A 135 8.20 -0.39 6.29
N ASN A 136 7.99 -0.33 4.98
CA ASN A 136 8.71 -1.20 4.05
C ASN A 136 10.22 -0.99 4.19
N ALA A 137 11.01 -2.05 4.41
CA ALA A 137 12.47 -1.98 4.51
C ALA A 137 13.15 -1.30 3.28
N SER A 138 12.48 -1.28 2.12
CA SER A 138 12.96 -0.59 0.92
C SER A 138 13.07 0.93 1.03
N SER A 139 12.43 1.58 2.01
CA SER A 139 12.56 3.04 2.22
C SER A 139 13.80 3.41 3.03
N LYS A 140 14.41 2.48 3.77
CA LYS A 140 15.65 2.72 4.54
C LYS A 140 16.89 2.87 3.64
N THR A 141 16.85 2.40 2.40
CA THR A 141 18.01 2.41 1.49
C THR A 141 18.16 3.73 0.70
N LYS A 142 17.15 4.59 0.63
CA LYS A 142 17.22 5.81 -0.20
C LYS A 142 17.86 7.03 0.46
N ASN A 143 18.01 7.05 1.79
CA ASN A 143 18.53 8.22 2.50
C ASN A 143 20.02 8.16 2.86
N LYS A 144 20.78 7.15 2.39
CA LYS A 144 22.22 7.05 2.69
C LYS A 144 23.15 7.62 1.61
N ASN A 145 22.64 8.07 0.47
CA ASN A 145 23.47 8.50 -0.67
C ASN A 145 23.38 9.98 -1.04
N THR A 146 22.89 10.85 -0.17
CA THR A 146 22.86 12.30 -0.43
C THR A 146 23.47 13.09 0.73
N SER A 147 24.71 12.74 1.09
CA SER A 147 25.59 13.63 1.86
C SER A 147 27.04 13.24 1.61
N THR A 148 27.52 13.52 0.39
CA THR A 148 28.94 13.76 0.11
C THR A 148 29.02 14.56 -1.18
N ASN A 149 29.25 15.85 -1.00
CA ASN A 149 30.08 16.79 -1.79
C ASN A 149 29.42 18.15 -1.95
#